data_AF-A0A1H4HVW2-F1
#
_entry.id   AF-A0A1H4HVW2-F1
#
_cell.length_a   1.000
_cell.length_b   1.000
_cell.length_c   1.000
_cell.angle_alpha   90.00
_cell.angle_beta   90.00
_cell.angle_gamma   90.00
#
_symmetry.space_group_name_H-M   'P 1'
#
loop_
_entity.id
_entity.type
_entity.pdbx_description
1 polymer ?
#
loop_
_entity_poly.entity_id
_entity_poly.type
_entity_poly.pdbx_seq_one_letter_code
_entity_poly.pdbx_strand_id
1 'polypeptide(L)' 'MPGVQLVRSFFGLLEPYPKVQRHRSELKMYISILDKKDYADAHHKQAGDDLRSPPL' A
#
# COMPACT_ATOMS: atom_id res chain seq x y z
N MET A 1 4.13 -2.65 -3.78
CA MET A 1 5.10 -1.56 -4.09
C MET A 1 5.98 -1.29 -2.88
N PRO A 2 7.31 -1.16 -3.06
CA PRO A 2 8.25 -0.99 -1.94
C PRO A 2 7.96 0.24 -1.06
N GLY A 3 7.34 1.30 -1.60
CA GLY A 3 6.96 2.48 -0.83
C GLY A 3 5.87 2.24 0.23
N VAL A 4 4.91 1.34 -0.02
CA VAL A 4 3.76 1.13 0.90
C VAL A 4 4.18 0.36 2.15
N GLN A 5 5.03 -0.66 1.99
CA GLN A 5 5.61 -1.39 3.13
C GLN A 5 6.50 -0.49 3.99
N LEU A 6 7.23 0.43 3.38
CA LEU A 6 8.05 1.39 4.10
C LEU A 6 7.18 2.32 4.97
N VAL A 7 6.10 2.87 4.41
CA VAL A 7 5.15 3.73 5.14
C VAL A 7 4.50 2.98 6.31
N ARG A 8 4.08 1.73 6.11
CA ARG A 8 3.53 0.89 7.20
C ARG A 8 4.54 0.67 8.33
N SER A 9 5.80 0.40 7.98
CA SER A 9 6.87 0.17 8.95
C SER A 9 7.17 1.43 9.77
N PHE A 10 7.28 2.60 9.11
CA PHE A 10 7.46 3.87 9.80
C PHE A 10 6.26 4.23 10.69
N PHE A 11 5.04 3.98 10.23
CA PHE A 11 3.85 4.22 11.04
C PHE A 11 3.83 3.36 12.30
N GLY A 12 4.19 2.08 12.21
CA GLY A 12 4.30 1.18 13.36
C GLY A 12 5.34 1.66 14.39
N LEU A 13 6.49 2.16 13.92
CA LEU A 13 7.52 2.75 14.78
C LEU A 13 7.07 4.05 15.46
N LEU A 14 6.20 4.81 14.80
CA LEU A 14 5.70 6.11 15.25
C LEU A 14 4.42 6.03 16.09
N GLU A 15 3.69 4.90 16.06
CA GLU A 15 2.47 4.68 16.83
C GLU A 15 2.57 4.98 18.34
N PRO A 16 3.68 4.68 19.06
CA PRO A 16 3.77 5.00 20.49
C PRO A 16 3.92 6.51 20.78
N TYR A 17 4.20 7.35 19.77
CA TYR A 17 4.42 8.77 20.00
C TYR A 17 3.09 9.55 20.16
N PRO A 18 2.91 10.32 21.25
CA PRO A 18 1.66 11.05 21.52
C PRO A 18 1.28 12.07 20.43
N LYS A 19 2.27 12.68 19.78
CA LYS A 19 2.07 13.60 18.66
C LYS A 19 1.45 12.92 17.44
N VAL A 20 1.75 11.64 17.25
CA VAL A 20 1.27 10.82 16.14
C VAL A 20 -0.14 10.31 16.41
N GLN A 21 -0.51 10.13 17.69
CA GLN A 21 -1.88 9.73 18.06
C GLN A 21 -2.94 10.72 17.57
N ARG A 22 -2.64 12.03 17.57
CA ARG A 22 -3.55 13.07 17.05
C ARG A 22 -3.86 12.90 15.56
N HIS A 23 -2.92 12.34 14.79
CA HIS A 23 -3.03 12.14 13.34
C HIS A 23 -3.22 10.65 12.98
N ARG A 24 -3.52 9.79 13.96
CA ARG A 24 -3.59 8.34 13.76
C ARG A 24 -4.66 7.95 12.75
N SER A 25 -5.81 8.64 12.74
CA SER A 25 -6.90 8.39 11.79
C SER A 25 -6.50 8.75 10.36
N GLU A 26 -5.90 9.92 10.17
CA GLU A 26 -5.41 10.43 8.88
C GLU A 26 -4.34 9.50 8.29
N LEU A 27 -3.39 9.06 9.12
CA LEU A 27 -2.33 8.14 8.71
C LEU A 27 -2.88 6.76 8.34
N LYS A 28 -3.87 6.23 9.07
CA LYS A 28 -4.53 4.96 8.71
C LYS A 28 -5.29 5.06 7.39
N MET A 29 -6.00 6.17 7.17
CA MET A 29 -6.70 6.41 5.91
C MET A 29 -5.71 6.48 4.73
N TYR A 30 -4.60 7.19 4.91
CA TYR A 30 -3.55 7.28 3.90
C TYR A 30 -2.96 5.91 3.55
N ILE A 31 -2.62 5.09 4.54
CA ILE A 31 -2.13 3.71 4.32
C ILE A 31 -3.18 2.87 3.57
N SER A 32 -4.46 2.99 3.91
CA SER A 32 -5.53 2.25 3.23
C SER A 32 -5.67 2.64 1.75
N ILE A 33 -5.49 3.92 1.40
CA ILE A 33 -5.49 4.39 0.01
C ILE A 33 -4.29 3.80 -0.75
N LEU A 34 -3.12 3.78 -0.11
CA LEU A 34 -1.91 3.19 -0.70
C LEU A 34 -2.06 1.69 -0.94
N ASP A 35 -2.65 0.95 0.01
CA ASP A 35 -2.93 -0.48 -0.16
C ASP A 35 -3.88 -0.76 -1.33
N LYS A 36 -4.93 0.07 -1.49
CA LYS A 36 -5.87 -0.06 -2.62
C LYS A 36 -5.20 0.22 -3.95
N LYS A 37 -4.29 1.20 -4.01
CA LYS A 37 -3.49 1.47 -5.21
C LYS A 37 -2.56 0.31 -5.52
N ASP A 38 -1.86 -0.22 -4.52
CA ASP A 38 -0.95 -1.35 -4.72
C ASP A 38 -1.68 -2.60 -5.21
N TYR A 39 -2.88 -2.86 -4.67
CA TYR A 39 -3.77 -3.91 -5.13
C TYR A 39 -4.18 -3.70 -6.59
N ALA A 40 -4.66 -2.49 -6.94
CA ALA A 40 -5.05 -2.17 -8.31
C ALA A 40 -3.89 -2.33 -9.31
N ASP A 41 -2.68 -1.87 -8.95
CA ASP A 41 -1.49 -1.98 -9.80
C ASP A 41 -1.04 -3.44 -9.99
N ALA A 42 -1.10 -4.25 -8.93
CA ALA A 42 -0.80 -5.69 -9.01
C ALA A 42 -1.79 -6.41 -9.94
N HIS A 43 -3.09 -6.14 -9.80
CA HIS A 43 -4.12 -6.76 -10.61
C HIS A 43 -4.13 -6.26 -12.07
N HIS A 44 -3.78 -4.99 -12.32
CA HIS A 44 -3.62 -4.46 -13.67
C HIS A 44 -2.39 -5.06 -14.38
N LYS A 45 -1.27 -5.28 -13.67
CA LYS A 45 -0.11 -5.99 -14.22
C LYS A 45 -0.43 -7.44 -14.56
N GLN A 46 -1.17 -8.12 -13.69
CA GLN A 46 -1.54 -9.52 -13.89
C GLN A 46 -2.42 -9.71 -15.14
N ALA A 47 -3.38 -8.80 -15.37
CA ALA A 47 -4.18 -8.80 -16.60
C ALA A 47 -3.37 -8.51 -17.87
N GLY A 48 -2.29 -7.72 -17.78
CA GLY A 48 -1.39 -7.43 -18.89
C GLY A 48 -0.42 -8.57 -19.22
N ASP A 49 0.03 -9.33 -18.21
CA ASP A 49 0.91 -10.49 -18.41
C ASP A 49 0.15 -11.72 -18.90
N ASP A 50 -1.09 -11.96 -18.44
CA ASP A 50 -1.97 -13.04 -18.94
C ASP A 50 -2.30 -12.85 -20.43
N LEU A 51 -2.46 -11.61 -20.91
CA LEU A 51 -2.72 -11.33 -22.33
C LEU A 51 -1.48 -11.53 -23.22
N ARG A 52 -0.28 -11.60 -22.64
CA ARG A 52 1.00 -11.69 -23.37
C ARG A 52 1.53 -13.11 -23.54
N SER A 53 0.93 -14.10 -22.88
CA SER A 53 1.25 -15.51 -23.08
C SER A 53 0.23 -16.16 -24.01
N PRO A 54 0.51 -16.33 -25.32
CA PRO A 54 -0.34 -17.14 -26.16
C PRO A 54 -0.29 -18.60 -25.69
N PRO A 55 -1.40 -19.35 -25.76
CA PRO A 55 -1.36 -20.78 -25.51
C PRO A 55 -0.43 -21.46 -26.51
N LEU A 56 0.47 -22.33 -26.00
CA LEU A 56 1.30 -23.25 -26.79
C LEU A 56 0.45 -24.30 -27.51
#